data_AF-A0AA96FK69-F1
#
_entry.id   AF-A0AA96FK69-F1
#
_cell.length_a   1.000
_cell.length_b   1.000
_cell.length_c   1.000
_cell.angle_alpha   90.00
_cell.angle_beta   90.00
_cell.angle_gamma   90.00
#
_symmetry.space_group_name_H-M   'P 1'
#
loop_
_entity.id
_entity.type
_entity.pdbx_description
1 polymer ?
#
loop_
_entity_poly.entity_id
_entity_poly.type
_entity_poly.pdbx_seq_one_letter_code
_entity_poly.pdbx_strand_id
1 'polypeptide(L)'
;MDAVRLILASRRALAGSGEAPVILTEVWQAQALAQAIGSRLAVSGPPELRGEALGLTELAGRGCGVLDAPALDPGDLRAAQLTELDDARHTLLCLGGLLGEVGIALVGLASSAADERTYWQCMEAIDAADESRDRVREMLRKLSAREEALPEWEAG
;
A
#
# COMPACT_ATOMS: atom_id res chain seq x y z
N MET A 1 8.93 11.89 -6.95
CA MET A 1 7.58 12.39 -6.60
C MET A 1 7.26 12.08 -5.15
N ASP A 2 6.35 12.87 -4.56
CA ASP A 2 5.81 12.67 -3.22
C ASP A 2 4.86 11.46 -3.14
N ALA A 3 4.90 10.77 -1.99
CA ALA A 3 4.12 9.57 -1.71
C ALA A 3 2.61 9.81 -1.79
N VAL A 4 2.09 10.88 -1.17
CA VAL A 4 0.65 11.18 -1.15
C VAL A 4 0.16 11.45 -2.57
N ARG A 5 0.93 12.20 -3.36
CA ARG A 5 0.59 12.44 -4.77
C ARG A 5 0.49 11.15 -5.59
N LEU A 6 1.44 10.22 -5.39
CA LEU A 6 1.42 8.92 -6.07
C LEU A 6 0.24 8.05 -5.62
N ILE A 7 -0.07 8.03 -4.31
CA ILE A 7 -1.24 7.33 -3.78
C ILE A 7 -2.53 7.86 -4.41
N LEU A 8 -2.71 9.18 -4.45
CA LEU A 8 -3.88 9.79 -5.08
C LEU A 8 -3.97 9.51 -6.59
N ALA A 9 -2.83 9.41 -7.28
CA ALA A 9 -2.80 8.98 -8.68
C ALA A 9 -3.30 7.54 -8.82
N SER A 10 -2.80 6.62 -7.99
CA SER A 10 -3.26 5.22 -7.97
C SER A 10 -4.75 5.07 -7.67
N ARG A 11 -5.28 5.83 -6.70
CA ARG A 11 -6.73 5.80 -6.37
C ARG A 11 -7.58 6.24 -7.55
N ARG A 12 -7.19 7.33 -8.23
CA ARG A 12 -7.91 7.82 -9.42
C ARG A 12 -7.86 6.83 -10.57
N ALA A 13 -6.69 6.23 -10.80
CA ALA A 13 -6.52 5.25 -11.86
C ALA A 13 -7.37 4.00 -11.58
N LEU A 14 -7.30 3.45 -10.37
CA LEU A 14 -8.11 2.31 -9.95
C LEU A 14 -9.63 2.58 -10.05
N ALA A 15 -10.09 3.75 -9.63
CA ALA A 15 -11.49 4.14 -9.75
C ALA A 15 -11.96 4.36 -11.20
N GLY A 16 -11.04 4.69 -12.11
CA GLY A 16 -11.29 4.83 -13.54
C GLY A 16 -11.19 3.52 -14.33
N SER A 17 -10.71 2.43 -13.70
CA SER A 17 -10.54 1.13 -14.33
C SER A 17 -11.88 0.40 -14.49
N GLY A 18 -12.23 0.02 -15.72
CA GLY A 18 -13.44 -0.76 -16.00
C GLY A 18 -13.18 -2.22 -16.39
N GLU A 19 -11.98 -2.53 -16.90
CA GLU A 19 -11.63 -3.85 -17.41
C GLU A 19 -10.70 -4.59 -16.45
N ALA A 20 -10.88 -5.90 -16.34
CA ALA A 20 -10.12 -6.73 -15.40
C ALA A 20 -8.59 -6.62 -15.52
N PRO A 21 -7.98 -6.66 -16.73
CA PRO A 21 -6.53 -6.51 -16.86
C PRO A 21 -6.00 -5.16 -16.38
N VAL A 22 -6.80 -4.10 -16.59
CA VAL A 22 -6.45 -2.75 -16.14
C VAL A 22 -6.55 -2.66 -14.62
N ILE A 23 -7.60 -3.23 -14.02
CA ILE A 23 -7.74 -3.31 -12.57
C ILE A 23 -6.56 -4.06 -11.95
N LEU A 24 -6.17 -5.22 -12.51
CA LEU A 24 -5.03 -6.01 -12.00
C LEU A 24 -3.71 -5.23 -12.10
N THR A 25 -3.49 -4.49 -13.18
CA THR A 25 -2.32 -3.60 -13.33
C THR A 25 -2.30 -2.51 -12.26
N GLU A 26 -3.46 -1.87 -12.00
CA GLU A 26 -3.57 -0.81 -11.00
C GLU A 26 -3.43 -1.33 -9.56
N VAL A 27 -3.94 -2.53 -9.28
CA VAL A 27 -3.71 -3.22 -8.01
C VAL A 27 -2.23 -3.53 -7.81
N TRP A 28 -1.57 -4.08 -8.83
CA TRP A 28 -0.14 -4.38 -8.78
C TRP A 28 0.67 -3.10 -8.49
N GLN A 29 0.37 -1.99 -9.19
CA GLN A 29 1.00 -0.69 -8.94
C GLN A 29 0.79 -0.19 -7.51
N ALA A 30 -0.42 -0.35 -6.97
CA ALA A 30 -0.75 0.05 -5.61
C ALA A 30 0.03 -0.77 -4.56
N GLN A 31 0.16 -2.07 -4.76
CA GLN A 31 0.95 -2.95 -3.89
C GLN A 31 2.45 -2.64 -4.00
N ALA A 32 2.99 -2.44 -5.20
CA ALA A 32 4.38 -2.05 -5.39
C ALA A 32 4.68 -0.70 -4.72
N LEU A 33 3.76 0.26 -4.80
CA LEU A 33 3.88 1.54 -4.11
C LEU A 33 3.84 1.37 -2.58
N ALA A 34 2.95 0.52 -2.05
CA ALA A 34 2.88 0.20 -0.63
C ALA A 34 4.20 -0.42 -0.13
N GLN A 35 4.78 -1.34 -0.91
CA GLN A 35 6.07 -1.96 -0.64
C GLN A 35 7.19 -0.91 -0.59
N ALA A 36 7.26 0.00 -1.56
CA ALA A 36 8.27 1.05 -1.60
C ALA A 36 8.15 2.02 -0.42
N ILE A 37 6.92 2.39 -0.04
CA ILE A 37 6.65 3.22 1.14
C ILE A 37 7.11 2.52 2.43
N GLY A 38 6.76 1.23 2.59
CA GLY A 38 7.21 0.41 3.73
C GLY A 38 8.73 0.35 3.83
N SER A 39 9.42 0.07 2.72
CA SER A 39 10.88 -0.02 2.69
C SER A 39 11.52 1.31 3.11
N ARG A 40 10.97 2.42 2.63
CA ARG A 40 11.50 3.75 2.97
C ARG A 40 11.24 4.13 4.42
N LEU A 41 10.06 3.83 4.96
CA LEU A 41 9.76 4.01 6.39
C LEU A 41 10.65 3.16 7.28
N ALA A 42 10.99 1.94 6.87
CA ALA A 42 11.91 1.08 7.62
C ALA A 42 13.33 1.68 7.72
N VAL A 43 13.79 2.35 6.66
CA VAL A 43 15.12 2.97 6.60
C VAL A 43 15.14 4.34 7.27
N SER A 44 14.22 5.23 6.90
CA SER A 44 14.28 6.68 7.22
C SER A 44 13.18 7.15 8.16
N GLY A 45 12.17 6.31 8.44
CA GLY A 45 11.06 6.66 9.32
C GLY A 45 11.40 6.57 10.81
N PRO A 46 10.45 6.92 11.68
CA PRO A 46 10.62 6.80 13.13
C PRO A 46 10.96 5.34 13.54
N PRO A 47 11.89 5.15 14.47
CA PRO A 47 12.43 3.82 14.79
C PRO A 47 11.38 2.83 15.30
N GLU A 48 10.35 3.30 16.00
CA GLU A 48 9.23 2.50 16.50
C GLU A 48 8.37 1.89 15.38
N LEU A 49 8.41 2.45 14.17
CA LEU A 49 7.65 1.93 13.02
C LEU A 49 8.39 0.83 12.27
N ARG A 50 9.71 0.69 12.47
CA ARG A 50 10.58 -0.13 11.61
C ARG A 50 10.10 -1.57 11.44
N GLY A 51 9.64 -2.21 12.53
CA GLY A 51 9.11 -3.58 12.46
C GLY A 51 7.88 -3.71 11.57
N GLU A 52 6.90 -2.82 11.73
CA GLU A 52 5.68 -2.84 10.90
C GLU A 52 5.95 -2.39 9.46
N ALA A 53 6.92 -1.49 9.27
CA ALA A 53 7.33 -1.02 7.94
C ALA A 53 8.02 -2.13 7.13
N LEU A 54 8.83 -2.97 7.78
CA LEU A 54 9.37 -4.19 7.17
C LEU A 54 8.25 -5.19 6.86
N GLY A 55 7.34 -5.44 7.81
CA GLY A 55 6.17 -6.29 7.57
C GLY A 55 5.31 -5.80 6.40
N LEU A 56 5.07 -4.49 6.29
CA LEU A 56 4.36 -3.90 5.16
C LEU A 56 5.10 -4.16 3.84
N THR A 57 6.43 -4.04 3.84
CA THR A 57 7.26 -4.31 2.65
C THR A 57 7.09 -5.75 2.18
N GLU A 58 7.16 -6.71 3.09
CA GLU A 58 7.04 -8.14 2.80
C GLU A 58 5.63 -8.49 2.29
N LEU A 59 4.59 -8.03 2.99
CA LEU A 59 3.19 -8.31 2.66
C LEU A 59 2.77 -7.70 1.32
N ALA A 60 3.14 -6.44 1.08
CA ALA A 60 2.88 -5.79 -0.19
C ALA A 60 3.66 -6.45 -1.35
N GLY A 61 4.88 -6.92 -1.08
CA GLY A 61 5.67 -7.70 -2.04
C GLY A 61 5.05 -9.07 -2.37
N ARG A 62 4.48 -9.78 -1.38
CA ARG A 62 3.68 -10.99 -1.61
C ARG A 62 2.51 -10.69 -2.56
N GLY A 63 1.79 -9.61 -2.32
CA GLY A 63 0.71 -9.16 -3.20
C GLY A 63 1.15 -9.00 -4.65
N CYS A 64 2.28 -8.32 -4.87
CA CYS A 64 2.87 -8.17 -6.21
C CYS A 64 3.29 -9.50 -6.85
N GLY A 65 3.76 -10.47 -6.05
CA GLY A 65 4.25 -11.76 -6.54
C GLY A 65 3.15 -12.76 -6.91
N VAL A 66 1.94 -12.59 -6.36
CA VAL A 66 0.76 -13.39 -6.71
C VAL A 66 0.16 -12.96 -8.04
N LEU A 67 0.26 -11.66 -8.34
CA LEU A 67 -0.23 -11.05 -9.57
C LEU A 67 0.84 -11.10 -10.66
N ASP A 68 0.40 -11.16 -11.92
CA ASP A 68 1.33 -11.06 -13.04
C ASP A 68 1.88 -9.63 -13.12
N ALA A 69 3.20 -9.51 -13.21
CA ALA A 69 3.85 -8.20 -13.32
C ALA A 69 3.38 -7.49 -14.60
N PRO A 70 2.96 -6.22 -14.51
CA PRO A 70 2.48 -5.50 -15.67
C PRO A 70 3.63 -5.16 -16.62
N ALA A 71 3.36 -5.17 -17.92
CA ALA A 71 4.31 -4.78 -18.95
C ALA A 71 4.43 -3.25 -19.03
N LEU A 72 5.06 -2.65 -18.02
CA LEU A 72 5.30 -1.21 -17.91
C LEU A 72 6.79 -0.93 -17.89
N ASP A 73 7.20 0.20 -18.46
CA ASP A 73 8.58 0.65 -18.34
C ASP A 73 8.91 0.95 -16.87
N PRO A 74 10.14 0.66 -16.39
CA PRO A 74 10.52 0.92 -15.00
C PRO A 74 10.27 2.36 -14.54
N GLY A 75 10.38 3.34 -15.44
CA GLY A 75 10.11 4.75 -15.16
C GLY A 75 8.63 5.09 -14.96
N ASP A 76 7.73 4.26 -15.48
CA ASP A 76 6.27 4.41 -15.33
C ASP A 76 5.74 3.76 -14.05
N LEU A 77 6.57 2.95 -13.37
CA LEU A 77 6.22 2.36 -12.08
C LEU A 77 6.14 3.46 -11.03
N ARG A 78 4.97 3.61 -10.41
CA ARG A 78 4.75 4.61 -9.34
C ARG A 78 5.68 4.38 -8.16
N ALA A 79 5.98 3.12 -7.87
CA ALA A 79 6.97 2.73 -6.86
C ALA A 79 8.37 3.29 -7.17
N ALA A 80 8.80 3.28 -8.44
CA ALA A 80 10.09 3.82 -8.86
C ALA A 80 10.11 5.35 -8.88
N GLN A 81 8.95 5.99 -9.06
CA GLN A 81 8.80 7.44 -9.00
C GLN A 81 8.78 7.99 -7.56
N LEU A 82 8.69 7.14 -6.54
CA LEU A 82 8.70 7.56 -5.14
C LEU A 82 10.09 8.11 -4.76
N THR A 83 10.17 9.42 -4.55
CA THR A 83 11.42 10.09 -4.15
C THR A 83 11.30 10.88 -2.87
N GLU A 84 10.08 11.22 -2.42
CA GLU A 84 9.85 11.92 -1.13
C GLU A 84 8.77 11.23 -0.27
N LEU A 85 8.97 11.28 1.05
CA LEU A 85 8.03 10.79 2.08
C LEU A 85 8.16 11.73 3.28
N ASP A 86 7.40 12.82 3.24
CA ASP A 86 7.53 13.91 4.21
C ASP A 86 6.73 13.63 5.49
N ASP A 87 5.40 13.62 5.37
CA ASP A 87 4.49 13.34 6.48
C ASP A 87 4.13 11.84 6.50
N ALA A 88 4.78 11.10 7.40
CA ALA A 88 4.55 9.68 7.60
C ALA A 88 3.09 9.38 7.99
N ARG A 89 2.48 10.18 8.87
CA ARG A 89 1.12 9.97 9.37
C ARG A 89 0.11 10.15 8.24
N HIS A 90 0.21 11.26 7.50
CA HIS A 90 -0.67 11.53 6.37
C HIS A 90 -0.49 10.51 5.25
N THR A 91 0.76 10.14 4.93
CA THR A 91 1.06 9.09 3.95
C THR A 91 0.40 7.77 4.31
N LEU A 92 0.52 7.34 5.57
CA LEU A 92 -0.08 6.09 6.08
C LEU A 92 -1.61 6.13 6.04
N LEU A 93 -2.25 7.25 6.37
CA LEU A 93 -3.70 7.41 6.24
C LEU A 93 -4.16 7.26 4.78
N CYS A 94 -3.48 7.93 3.85
CA CYS A 94 -3.78 7.80 2.42
C CYS A 94 -3.55 6.38 1.91
N LEU A 95 -2.46 5.74 2.34
CA LEU A 95 -2.12 4.38 1.94
C LEU A 95 -3.15 3.37 2.44
N GLY A 96 -3.61 3.49 3.70
CA GLY A 96 -4.66 2.64 4.24
C GLY A 96 -5.97 2.74 3.44
N GLY A 97 -6.31 3.93 2.95
CA GLY A 97 -7.44 4.15 2.04
C GLY A 97 -7.26 3.45 0.68
N LEU A 98 -6.08 3.59 0.07
CA LEU A 98 -5.76 2.92 -1.20
C LEU A 98 -5.83 1.39 -1.07
N LEU A 99 -5.26 0.82 0.01
CA LEU A 99 -5.34 -0.62 0.27
C LEU A 99 -6.79 -1.10 0.48
N GLY A 100 -7.64 -0.25 1.06
CA GLY A 100 -9.08 -0.47 1.12
C GLY A 100 -9.73 -0.59 -0.26
N GLU A 101 -9.45 0.37 -1.14
CA GLU A 101 -9.98 0.39 -2.51
C GLU A 101 -9.47 -0.79 -3.35
N VAL A 102 -8.20 -1.16 -3.19
CA VAL A 102 -7.61 -2.37 -3.79
C VAL A 102 -8.40 -3.61 -3.40
N GLY A 103 -8.67 -3.80 -2.11
CA GLY A 103 -9.46 -4.94 -1.63
C GLY A 103 -10.86 -4.98 -2.25
N ILE A 104 -11.54 -3.84 -2.34
CA ILE A 104 -12.87 -3.76 -2.94
C ILE A 104 -12.83 -4.12 -4.44
N ALA A 105 -11.85 -3.59 -5.18
CA ALA A 105 -11.69 -3.87 -6.60
C ALA A 105 -11.43 -5.36 -6.85
N LEU A 106 -10.57 -5.99 -6.04
CA LEU A 106 -10.27 -7.41 -6.12
C LEU A 106 -11.46 -8.31 -5.75
N VAL A 107 -12.29 -7.91 -4.79
CA VAL A 107 -13.55 -8.63 -4.48
C VAL A 107 -14.48 -8.61 -5.69
N GLY A 108 -14.58 -7.47 -6.39
CA GLY A 108 -15.35 -7.35 -7.62
C GLY A 108 -14.83 -8.30 -8.72
N LEU A 109 -13.52 -8.32 -8.92
CA LEU A 109 -12.89 -9.25 -9.87
C LEU A 109 -13.12 -10.71 -9.52
N ALA A 110 -12.85 -11.11 -8.27
CA ALA A 110 -13.05 -12.47 -7.79
C ALA A 110 -14.50 -12.94 -8.01
N SER A 111 -15.47 -12.06 -7.74
CA SER A 111 -16.89 -12.34 -7.91
C SER A 111 -17.29 -12.57 -9.38
N SER A 112 -16.50 -12.05 -10.32
CA SER A 112 -16.71 -12.17 -11.77
C SER A 112 -15.73 -13.12 -12.45
N ALA A 113 -14.85 -13.79 -11.68
CA ALA A 113 -13.77 -14.61 -12.21
C ALA A 113 -14.33 -15.79 -13.03
N ALA A 114 -13.87 -15.91 -14.28
CA ALA A 114 -14.29 -16.99 -15.18
C ALA A 114 -13.55 -18.31 -14.94
N ASP A 115 -12.44 -18.26 -14.20
CA ASP A 115 -11.57 -19.38 -13.93
C ASP A 115 -11.04 -19.38 -12.49
N GLU A 116 -10.72 -20.56 -11.97
CA GLU A 116 -10.26 -20.75 -10.60
C GLU A 116 -8.94 -20.04 -10.30
N ARG A 117 -8.05 -19.92 -11.30
CA ARG A 117 -6.75 -19.27 -11.10
C ARG A 117 -6.94 -17.79 -10.81
N THR A 118 -7.74 -17.09 -11.61
CA THR A 118 -8.06 -15.67 -11.40
C THR A 118 -8.72 -15.45 -10.04
N TYR A 119 -9.66 -16.32 -9.66
CA TYR A 119 -10.30 -16.27 -8.34
C TYR A 119 -9.26 -16.37 -7.21
N TRP A 120 -8.40 -17.39 -7.24
CA TRP A 120 -7.39 -17.60 -6.20
C TRP A 120 -6.35 -16.49 -6.14
N GLN A 121 -5.90 -15.98 -7.29
CA GLN A 121 -5.00 -14.82 -7.34
C GLN A 121 -5.64 -13.59 -6.67
N CYS A 122 -6.94 -13.36 -6.89
CA CYS A 122 -7.65 -12.27 -6.22
C CYS A 122 -7.73 -12.51 -4.70
N MET A 123 -8.04 -13.73 -4.24
CA MET A 123 -8.13 -14.04 -2.80
C MET A 123 -6.80 -13.79 -2.08
N GLU A 124 -5.70 -14.27 -2.64
CA GLU A 124 -4.36 -14.08 -2.08
C GLU A 124 -3.93 -12.60 -2.10
N ALA A 125 -4.28 -11.86 -3.14
CA ALA A 125 -4.01 -10.43 -3.21
C ALA A 125 -4.87 -9.60 -2.24
N ILE A 126 -6.12 -10.02 -1.97
CA ILE A 126 -7.00 -9.40 -0.96
C ILE A 126 -6.40 -9.59 0.44
N ASP A 127 -5.98 -10.82 0.76
CA ASP A 127 -5.34 -11.15 2.03
C ASP A 127 -4.10 -10.29 2.26
N ALA A 128 -3.20 -10.24 1.27
CA ALA A 128 -2.00 -9.39 1.33
C ALA A 128 -2.33 -7.90 1.52
N ALA A 129 -3.39 -7.39 0.89
CA ALA A 129 -3.83 -6.01 1.04
C ALA A 129 -4.44 -5.71 2.42
N ASP A 130 -5.18 -6.66 3.00
CA ASP A 130 -5.76 -6.53 4.34
C ASP A 130 -4.68 -6.57 5.42
N GLU A 131 -3.77 -7.54 5.36
CA GLU A 131 -2.64 -7.66 6.29
C GLU A 131 -1.73 -6.41 6.20
N SER A 132 -1.47 -5.90 5.00
CA SER A 132 -0.75 -4.65 4.79
C SER A 132 -1.45 -3.46 5.45
N ARG A 133 -2.79 -3.42 5.36
CA ARG A 133 -3.59 -2.37 5.99
C ARG A 133 -3.56 -2.46 7.51
N ASP A 134 -3.45 -3.65 8.07
CA ASP A 134 -3.25 -3.85 9.50
C ASP A 134 -1.88 -3.34 9.97
N ARG A 135 -0.82 -3.56 9.19
CA ARG A 135 0.49 -2.94 9.47
C ARG A 135 0.41 -1.42 9.47
N VAL A 136 -0.31 -0.85 8.50
CA VAL A 136 -0.55 0.61 8.41
C VAL A 136 -1.30 1.12 9.64
N ARG A 137 -2.37 0.43 10.07
CA ARG A 137 -3.13 0.79 11.27
C ARG A 137 -2.25 0.76 12.52
N GLU A 138 -1.39 -0.25 12.65
CA GLU A 138 -0.49 -0.36 13.79
C GLU A 138 0.55 0.76 13.81
N MET A 139 1.12 1.13 12.67
CA MET A 139 2.03 2.28 12.58
C MET A 139 1.34 3.59 12.97
N LEU A 140 0.09 3.80 12.55
CA LEU A 140 -0.69 4.98 12.94
C LEU A 140 -0.96 5.04 14.45
N ARG A 141 -1.21 3.89 15.10
CA ARG A 141 -1.34 3.81 16.56
C ARG A 141 -0.04 4.20 17.27
N LYS A 142 1.11 3.67 16.81
CA LYS A 142 2.43 4.00 17.37
C LYS A 142 2.77 5.48 17.22
N LEU A 143 2.47 6.09 16.07
CA LEU A 143 2.63 7.52 15.87
C LEU A 143 1.77 8.35 16.83
N SER A 144 0.50 7.97 17.01
CA SER A 144 -0.41 8.68 17.93
C SER A 144 0.07 8.57 19.38
N ALA A 145 0.50 7.38 19.81
CA ALA A 145 1.05 7.17 21.16
C ALA A 145 2.33 7.98 21.40
N ARG A 146 3.17 8.17 20.38
CA ARG A 146 4.35 9.04 20.46
C ARG A 146 3.94 10.51 20.62
N GLU A 147 2.99 10.99 19.82
CA GLU A 147 2.48 12.36 19.91
C GLU A 147 1.87 12.65 21.30
N GLU A 148 1.22 11.66 21.92
CA GLU A 148 0.66 11.74 23.28
C GLU A 148 1.70 11.67 24.41
N ALA A 149 2.89 11.13 24.15
CA ALA A 149 3.99 11.05 25.13
C ALA A 149 4.89 12.31 25.14
N LEU A 150 4.97 13.04 24.01
CA LEU A 150 5.68 14.33 23.94
C LEU A 150 5.21 15.43 24.92
N PRO A 151 3.92 15.57 25.31
CA PRO A 151 3.44 16.59 26.24
C PRO A 151 4.00 16.45 27.66
N GLU A 152 4.48 15.28 28.06
CA GLU A 152 4.96 15.04 29.44
C GLU A 152 6.43 15.46 29.66
N TRP A 153 7.20 15.70 28.59
CA TRP A 153 8.63 16.06 28.68
C TRP A 153 8.95 17.55 28.58
N GLU A 154 8.02 18.39 28.13
CA GLU A 154 8.22 19.85 28.09
C GLU A 154 7.75 20.58 29.37
N ALA A 155 7.29 19.83 30.38
CA ALA A 155 6.76 20.35 31.64
C ALA A 155 7.59 19.97 32.90
N GLY A 156 8.86 19.54 32.74
CA GLY A 156 9.76 19.12 33.82
C GLY A 156 10.96 20.02 34.03
#